data_AF-A0A7R7XW40-F1
#
_entry.id   AF-A0A7R7XW40-F1
#
_cell.length_a   1.000
_cell.length_b   1.000
_cell.length_c   1.000
_cell.angle_alpha   90.00
_cell.angle_beta   90.00
_cell.angle_gamma   90.00
#
_symmetry.space_group_name_H-M   'P 1'
#
loop_
_entity.id
_entity.type
_entity.pdbx_description
1 polymer ?
#
loop_
_entity_poly.entity_id
_entity_poly.type
_entity_poly.pdbx_seq_one_letter_code
_entity_poly.pdbx_strand_id
1 'polypeptide(L)'
;METKFQESLHRHQLNDQSTGVAVDAFEQRDIPGKGVGLVAKRFLQRGELIIREPPALIVHLDAKYELPDTVRFEMQRAGVEALPADTKLKVLGLMGHFGGDPIEDIGYTNDAGSCHIAIQFI
;
A
#
# COMPACT_ATOMS: atom_id res chain seq x y z
N MET A 1 10.16 13.97 -30.17
CA MET A 1 9.97 13.86 -28.70
C MET A 1 8.99 12.74 -28.38
N GLU A 2 7.90 12.63 -29.14
CA GLU A 2 6.90 11.54 -29.11
C GLU A 2 7.49 10.11 -29.17
N THR A 3 8.50 9.88 -30.01
CA THR A 3 9.06 8.54 -30.26
C THR A 3 9.75 7.95 -29.02
N LYS A 4 10.43 8.77 -28.22
CA LYS A 4 11.09 8.32 -26.98
C LYS A 4 10.09 7.97 -25.88
N PHE A 5 8.93 8.64 -25.87
CA PHE A 5 7.86 8.36 -24.93
C PHE A 5 7.19 7.03 -25.25
N GLN A 6 6.86 6.81 -26.53
CA GLN A 6 6.30 5.54 -27.00
C GLN A 6 7.26 4.36 -26.79
N GLU A 7 8.57 4.54 -27.03
CA GLU A 7 9.59 3.55 -26.69
C GLU A 7 9.70 3.27 -25.18
N SER A 8 9.50 4.29 -24.34
CA SER A 8 9.49 4.13 -22.89
C SER A 8 8.29 3.32 -22.40
N LEU A 9 7.10 3.62 -22.96
CA LEU A 9 5.87 2.88 -22.68
C LEU A 9 5.98 1.43 -23.15
N HIS A 10 6.52 1.20 -24.35
CA HIS A 10 6.69 -0.14 -24.87
C HIS A 10 7.72 -0.96 -24.05
N ARG A 11 8.81 -0.33 -23.58
CA ARG A 11 9.74 -0.99 -22.62
C ARG A 11 9.07 -1.33 -21.29
N HIS A 12 8.19 -0.47 -20.76
CA HIS A 12 7.46 -0.78 -19.53
C HIS A 12 6.45 -1.92 -19.74
N GLN A 13 5.75 -1.93 -20.88
CA GLN A 13 4.81 -3.00 -21.24
C GLN A 13 5.50 -4.35 -21.51
N LEU A 14 6.70 -4.36 -22.08
CA LEU A 14 7.47 -5.58 -22.30
C LEU A 14 8.05 -6.16 -21.00
N ASN A 15 8.32 -5.33 -19.99
CA ASN A 15 8.73 -5.79 -18.66
C ASN A 15 7.57 -6.33 -17.81
N ASP A 16 6.32 -6.03 -18.18
CA ASP A 16 5.12 -6.57 -17.52
C ASP A 16 4.84 -8.05 -17.88
N GLN A 17 5.62 -8.62 -18.81
CA GLN A 17 5.42 -9.97 -19.35
C GLN A 17 6.28 -11.07 -18.67
N SER A 18 6.95 -10.85 -17.53
CA SER A 18 7.79 -11.92 -16.95
C SER A 18 8.02 -11.97 -15.44
N THR A 19 7.13 -11.45 -14.59
CA THR A 19 7.16 -11.82 -13.16
C THR A 19 5.76 -12.15 -12.65
N GLY A 20 5.48 -13.44 -12.44
CA GLY A 20 4.38 -13.81 -11.55
C GLY A 20 4.68 -13.26 -10.16
N VAL A 21 3.66 -12.76 -9.47
CA VAL A 21 3.81 -12.39 -8.05
C VAL A 21 4.40 -13.59 -7.31
N ALA A 22 5.40 -13.37 -6.49
CA ALA A 22 6.11 -14.40 -5.71
C ALA A 22 5.23 -14.98 -4.58
N VAL A 23 3.98 -15.32 -4.87
CA VAL A 23 2.98 -15.86 -3.93
C VAL A 23 3.46 -17.16 -3.28
N ASP A 24 4.29 -17.91 -4.00
CA ASP A 24 4.89 -19.14 -3.53
C ASP A 24 6.11 -18.92 -2.64
N ALA A 25 6.57 -17.68 -2.46
CA ALA A 25 7.78 -17.35 -1.70
C ALA A 25 7.48 -17.04 -0.23
N PHE A 26 6.21 -16.89 0.14
CA PHE A 26 5.77 -16.49 1.47
C PHE A 26 4.98 -17.59 2.17
N GLU A 27 4.96 -17.52 3.50
CA GLU A 27 4.05 -18.26 4.36
C GLU A 27 3.53 -17.36 5.47
N GLN A 28 2.31 -17.63 5.94
CA GLN A 28 1.75 -16.93 7.09
C GLN A 28 2.40 -17.45 8.37
N ARG A 29 2.81 -16.53 9.23
CA ARG A 29 3.30 -16.82 10.59
C ARG A 29 2.77 -15.80 11.58
N ASP A 30 2.57 -16.24 12.81
CA ASP A 30 2.42 -15.35 13.95
C ASP A 30 3.76 -14.63 14.20
N ILE A 31 3.71 -13.31 14.25
CA ILE A 31 4.83 -12.43 14.50
C ILE A 31 4.60 -11.78 15.88
N PRO A 32 5.45 -12.07 16.89
CA PRO A 32 5.29 -11.51 18.23
C PRO A 32 5.15 -9.98 18.22
N GLY A 33 4.06 -9.47 18.80
CA GLY A 33 3.76 -8.05 18.85
C GLY A 33 3.23 -7.42 17.55
N LYS A 34 3.06 -8.19 16.47
CA LYS A 34 2.54 -7.71 15.17
C LYS A 34 1.33 -8.50 14.64
N GLY A 35 0.96 -9.62 15.29
CA GLY A 35 -0.10 -10.49 14.81
C GLY A 35 0.36 -11.39 13.66
N VAL A 36 -0.54 -11.75 12.74
CA VAL A 36 -0.22 -12.62 11.60
C VAL A 36 0.42 -11.80 10.47
N GLY A 37 1.53 -12.29 9.91
CA GLY A 37 2.17 -11.67 8.76
C GLY A 37 2.78 -12.69 7.79
N LEU A 38 3.22 -12.21 6.62
CA LEU A 38 3.90 -13.03 5.63
C LEU A 38 5.42 -13.01 5.85
N VAL A 39 6.02 -14.20 5.90
CA VAL A 39 7.47 -14.40 6.04
C VAL A 39 7.99 -15.13 4.80
N ALA A 40 9.08 -14.63 4.22
CA ALA A 40 9.71 -15.29 3.09
C ALA A 40 10.33 -16.63 3.52
N LYS A 41 10.00 -17.72 2.81
CA LYS A 41 10.55 -19.07 3.02
C LYS A 41 11.71 -19.41 2.09
N ARG A 42 12.05 -18.51 1.17
CA ARG A 42 13.25 -18.56 0.31
C ARG A 42 13.85 -17.16 0.14
N PHE A 43 15.07 -17.12 -0.37
CA PHE A 43 15.64 -15.86 -0.83
C PHE A 43 14.84 -15.31 -2.02
N LEU A 44 14.55 -14.01 -1.94
CA LEU A 44 13.93 -13.26 -3.02
C LEU A 44 15.01 -12.70 -3.93
N GLN A 45 14.82 -12.80 -5.24
CA GLN A 45 15.74 -12.23 -6.21
C GLN A 45 15.51 -10.74 -6.34
N ARG A 46 16.59 -10.00 -6.64
CA ARG A 46 16.46 -8.57 -6.90
C ARG A 46 15.58 -8.34 -8.13
N GLY A 47 14.58 -7.48 -7.99
CA GLY A 47 13.61 -7.18 -9.06
C GLY A 47 12.45 -8.17 -9.13
N GLU A 48 12.37 -9.13 -8.22
CA GLU A 48 11.23 -10.03 -8.11
C GLU A 48 9.98 -9.28 -7.63
N LEU A 49 8.85 -9.56 -8.28
CA LEU A 49 7.57 -8.93 -7.95
C LEU A 49 6.95 -9.59 -6.71
N ILE A 50 6.92 -8.85 -5.61
CA ILE A 50 6.39 -9.34 -4.32
C ILE A 50 4.92 -9.00 -4.09
N ILE A 51 4.44 -7.86 -4.62
CA ILE A 51 3.07 -7.35 -4.46
C ILE A 51 2.69 -6.65 -5.77
N ARG A 52 1.45 -6.86 -6.26
CA ARG A 52 0.92 -6.23 -7.49
C ARG A 52 -0.45 -5.57 -7.29
N GLU A 53 -0.96 -5.56 -6.07
CA GLU A 53 -2.30 -5.04 -5.84
C GLU A 53 -2.33 -3.50 -5.82
N PRO A 54 -3.40 -2.88 -6.33
CA PRO A 54 -3.56 -1.43 -6.25
C PRO A 54 -3.90 -1.00 -4.82
N PRO A 55 -3.37 0.15 -4.36
CA PRO A 55 -3.60 0.66 -3.01
C PRO A 55 -5.07 1.03 -2.80
N ALA A 56 -5.58 0.79 -1.59
CA ALA A 56 -6.93 1.19 -1.22
C ALA A 56 -7.04 2.71 -0.95
N LEU A 57 -6.01 3.32 -0.39
CA LEU A 57 -5.95 4.76 -0.12
C LEU A 57 -4.58 5.28 -0.54
N ILE A 58 -4.55 6.47 -1.16
CA ILE A 58 -3.32 7.23 -1.44
C ILE A 58 -3.41 8.55 -0.70
N VAL A 59 -2.40 8.87 0.11
CA VAL A 59 -2.30 10.15 0.81
C VAL A 59 -1.09 10.92 0.28
N HIS A 60 -1.28 12.22 0.03
CA HIS A 60 -0.19 13.10 -0.36
C HIS A 60 0.69 13.43 0.86
N LEU A 61 2.00 13.21 0.75
CA LEU A 61 2.93 13.36 1.88
C LEU A 61 3.03 14.80 2.37
N ASP A 62 3.04 15.77 1.46
CA ASP A 62 3.16 17.19 1.80
C ASP A 62 1.92 17.71 2.53
N ALA A 63 0.77 17.04 2.39
CA ALA A 63 -0.45 17.37 3.13
C ALA A 63 -0.24 17.33 4.65
N LYS A 64 0.70 16.51 5.15
CA LYS A 64 1.06 16.47 6.57
C LYS A 64 1.68 17.77 7.07
N TYR A 65 2.40 18.48 6.20
CA TYR A 65 3.11 19.72 6.54
C TYR A 65 2.36 20.96 6.08
N GLU A 66 1.54 20.85 5.03
CA GLU A 66 0.86 21.97 4.39
C GLU A 66 -0.58 22.17 4.86
N LEU A 67 -1.24 21.13 5.40
CA LEU A 67 -2.63 21.20 5.83
C LEU A 67 -2.77 21.08 7.35
N PRO A 68 -3.75 21.79 7.96
CA PRO A 68 -4.14 21.51 9.33
C PRO A 68 -4.60 20.06 9.49
N ASP A 69 -4.28 19.45 10.63
CA ASP A 69 -4.66 18.06 10.95
C ASP A 69 -6.16 17.81 10.76
N THR A 70 -7.02 18.74 11.16
CA THR A 70 -8.47 18.61 11.01
C THR A 70 -8.89 18.43 9.55
N VAL A 71 -8.31 19.22 8.64
CA VAL A 71 -8.59 19.16 7.20
C VAL A 71 -8.07 17.85 6.63
N ARG A 72 -6.86 17.45 7.02
CA ARG A 72 -6.24 16.21 6.57
C ARG A 72 -7.03 14.98 7.01
N PHE A 73 -7.50 14.94 8.26
CA PHE A 73 -8.34 13.85 8.78
C PHE A 73 -9.68 13.78 8.08
N GLU A 74 -10.33 14.92 7.81
CA GLU A 74 -11.56 14.96 7.04
C GLU A 74 -11.37 14.40 5.62
N MET A 75 -10.29 14.78 4.94
CA MET A 75 -9.95 14.25 3.62
C MET A 75 -9.69 12.75 3.65
N GLN A 76 -8.94 12.26 4.63
CA GLN A 76 -8.65 10.83 4.78
C GLN A 76 -9.91 10.01 5.06
N ARG A 77 -10.79 10.49 5.96
CA ARG A 77 -12.09 9.88 6.23
C ARG A 77 -12.96 9.87 4.98
N ALA A 78 -13.03 10.99 4.24
CA ALA A 78 -13.77 11.04 2.98
C ALA A 78 -13.23 10.04 1.95
N GLY A 79 -11.91 9.87 1.87
CA GLY A 79 -11.26 8.86 1.04
C GLY A 79 -11.67 7.44 1.41
N VAL A 80 -11.65 7.09 2.70
CA VAL A 80 -12.10 5.78 3.19
C VAL A 80 -13.60 5.59 2.96
N GLU A 81 -14.41 6.63 3.17
CA GLU A 81 -15.86 6.57 2.97
C GLU A 81 -16.26 6.34 1.51
N ALA A 82 -15.43 6.77 0.56
CA ALA A 82 -15.64 6.57 -0.86
C ALA A 82 -15.30 5.14 -1.34
N LEU A 83 -14.69 4.29 -0.50
CA LEU A 83 -14.31 2.93 -0.89
C LEU A 83 -15.53 2.00 -1.02
N PRO A 84 -15.46 0.99 -1.90
CA PRO A 84 -16.40 -0.12 -1.90
C PRO A 84 -16.53 -0.74 -0.51
N ALA A 85 -17.73 -1.20 -0.14
CA ALA A 85 -18.03 -1.65 1.22
C ALA A 85 -17.03 -2.70 1.74
N ASP A 86 -16.70 -3.69 0.93
CA ASP A 86 -15.75 -4.75 1.30
C ASP A 86 -14.34 -4.18 1.55
N THR A 87 -13.87 -3.30 0.67
CA THR A 87 -12.57 -2.62 0.79
C THR A 87 -12.52 -1.73 2.03
N LYS A 88 -13.59 -0.97 2.30
CA LYS A 88 -13.74 -0.12 3.49
C LYS A 88 -13.65 -0.95 4.77
N LEU A 89 -14.41 -2.04 4.85
CA LEU A 89 -14.41 -2.94 6.01
C LEU A 89 -13.02 -3.51 6.28
N LYS A 90 -12.31 -3.91 5.23
CA LYS A 90 -10.94 -4.37 5.38
C LYS A 90 -10.02 -3.24 5.87
N VAL A 91 -10.13 -2.00 5.36
CA VAL A 91 -9.28 -0.86 5.81
C VAL A 91 -9.50 -0.63 7.30
N LEU A 92 -10.77 -0.53 7.71
CA LEU A 92 -11.15 -0.26 9.10
C LEU A 92 -10.81 -1.41 10.05
N GLY A 93 -10.60 -2.63 9.53
CA GLY A 93 -10.16 -3.79 10.29
C GLY A 93 -8.66 -3.89 10.50
N LEU A 94 -7.86 -2.99 9.90
CA LEU A 94 -6.42 -2.97 10.09
C LEU A 94 -6.04 -2.44 11.47
N MET A 95 -4.88 -2.88 11.95
CA MET A 95 -4.34 -2.48 13.24
C MET A 95 -3.76 -1.05 13.17
N GLY A 96 -4.13 -0.21 14.14
CA GLY A 96 -3.42 1.04 14.47
C GLY A 96 -2.49 0.84 15.68
N HIS A 97 -1.52 1.73 15.88
CA HIS A 97 -0.52 1.60 16.94
C HIS A 97 -0.26 2.89 17.73
N PHE A 98 -0.32 4.04 17.08
CA PHE A 98 0.14 5.32 17.65
C PHE A 98 -0.99 6.12 18.32
N GLY A 99 -2.26 5.78 18.08
CA GLY A 99 -3.43 6.51 18.55
C GLY A 99 -3.67 7.82 17.78
N GLY A 100 -4.63 8.63 18.23
CA GLY A 100 -5.03 9.87 17.55
C GLY A 100 -6.27 9.68 16.67
N ASP A 101 -6.24 10.22 15.45
CA ASP A 101 -7.30 9.94 14.46
C ASP A 101 -7.23 8.47 14.00
N PRO A 102 -8.34 7.72 14.01
CA PRO A 102 -8.29 6.29 13.72
C PRO A 102 -7.88 5.96 12.29
N ILE A 103 -8.24 6.79 11.31
CA ILE A 103 -7.88 6.54 9.90
C ILE A 103 -6.41 6.88 9.67
N GLU A 104 -5.94 7.99 10.25
CA GLU A 104 -4.52 8.33 10.21
C GLU A 104 -3.67 7.25 10.87
N ASP A 105 -4.04 6.79 12.06
CA ASP A 105 -3.28 5.79 12.83
C ASP A 105 -3.18 4.46 12.07
N ILE A 106 -4.29 4.00 11.48
CA ILE A 106 -4.30 2.84 10.58
C ILE A 106 -3.35 3.08 9.40
N GLY A 107 -3.47 4.22 8.72
CA GLY A 107 -2.64 4.54 7.56
C GLY A 107 -1.15 4.58 7.91
N TYR A 108 -0.78 5.21 9.02
CA TYR A 108 0.61 5.36 9.45
C TYR A 108 1.22 4.03 9.94
N THR A 109 0.39 3.14 10.50
CA THR A 109 0.83 1.81 10.95
C THR A 109 1.04 0.84 9.79
N ASN A 110 0.25 0.97 8.72
CA ASN A 110 0.21 0.01 7.61
C ASN A 110 0.85 0.55 6.32
N ASP A 111 1.60 1.66 6.41
CA ASP A 111 2.34 2.23 5.29
C ASP A 111 3.54 1.34 4.93
N ALA A 112 3.36 0.49 3.92
CA ALA A 112 4.39 -0.43 3.43
C ALA A 112 5.08 0.10 2.16
N GLY A 113 5.62 1.32 2.19
CA GLY A 113 6.46 1.82 1.10
C GLY A 113 6.53 3.34 1.05
N SER A 114 7.75 3.89 1.12
CA SER A 114 8.03 5.33 1.17
C SER A 114 7.71 6.13 -0.11
N CYS A 115 6.87 5.61 -1.01
CA CYS A 115 6.33 6.36 -2.14
C CYS A 115 4.82 6.09 -2.22
N HIS A 116 4.02 7.06 -1.77
CA HIS A 116 2.56 7.04 -1.69
C HIS A 116 2.05 6.12 -0.58
N ILE A 117 1.57 6.72 0.53
CA ILE A 117 0.94 5.98 1.62
C ILE A 117 -0.14 5.09 1.02
N ALA A 118 0.05 3.78 1.08
CA ALA A 118 -0.79 2.77 0.44
C ALA A 118 -1.30 1.82 1.53
N ILE A 119 -2.58 1.96 1.90
CA ILE A 119 -3.23 0.92 2.70
C ILE A 119 -3.54 -0.24 1.77
N GLN A 120 -2.85 -1.37 1.94
CA GLN A 120 -3.00 -2.56 1.09
C GLN A 120 -3.56 -3.74 1.89
N PHE A 121 -4.43 -4.51 1.25
CA PHE A 121 -4.85 -5.81 1.78
C PHE A 121 -3.88 -6.90 1.36
N ILE A 122 -3.58 -7.78 2.30
CA ILE A 122 -2.85 -9.02 2.06
C ILE A 122 -3.84 -10.18 2.16
#